data_AF-A0A1M7QP19-F1
#
_entry.id   AF-A0A1M7QP19-F1
#
_cell.length_a   1.000
_cell.length_b   1.000
_cell.length_c   1.000
_cell.angle_alpha   90.00
_cell.angle_beta   90.00
_cell.angle_gamma   90.00
#
_symmetry.space_group_name_H-M   'P 1'
#
loop_
_entity.id
_entity.type
_entity.pdbx_description
1 polymer ?
#
loop_
_entity_poly.entity_id
_entity_poly.type
_entity_poly.pdbx_seq_one_letter_code
_entity_poly.pdbx_strand_id
1 'polypeptide(L)'
;MKTDLYTKIVLTVIAVALSVNLIKGFITPAKADNRKFVNVPVNADGSINVNIKKSSETMEVKLVDVDSRAFFYSEPIPVKVK
;
A
#
# COMPACT_ATOMS: atom_id res chain seq x y z
N MET A 1 -4.86 -44.11 -37.31
CA MET A 1 -5.93 -43.56 -36.44
C MET A 1 -5.57 -43.53 -34.95
N LYS A 2 -4.55 -44.27 -34.46
CA LYS A 2 -4.18 -44.30 -33.03
C LYS A 2 -3.55 -42.98 -32.52
N THR A 3 -2.81 -42.28 -33.38
CA THR A 3 -2.14 -41.00 -33.04
C THR A 3 -3.12 -39.88 -32.74
N ASP A 4 -4.24 -39.82 -33.46
CA ASP A 4 -5.27 -38.80 -33.29
C ASP A 4 -6.02 -38.96 -31.95
N LEU A 5 -6.26 -40.20 -31.54
CA LEU A 5 -6.85 -40.50 -30.23
C LEU A 5 -5.91 -40.09 -29.08
N TYR A 6 -4.62 -40.36 -29.20
CA TYR A 6 -3.61 -39.95 -28.21
C TYR A 6 -3.55 -38.43 -28.08
N THR A 7 -3.45 -37.72 -29.20
CA THR A 7 -3.42 -36.25 -29.23
C THR A 7 -4.68 -35.65 -28.63
N LYS A 8 -5.86 -36.17 -29.00
CA LYS A 8 -7.14 -35.76 -28.42
C LYS A 8 -7.18 -35.93 -26.90
N ILE A 9 -6.73 -37.08 -26.37
CA ILE A 9 -6.72 -37.32 -24.93
C ILE A 9 -5.79 -36.31 -24.23
N VAL A 10 -4.59 -36.10 -24.74
CA VAL A 10 -3.61 -35.16 -24.16
C VAL A 10 -4.16 -33.72 -24.18
N LEU A 11 -4.76 -33.27 -25.28
CA LEU A 11 -5.40 -31.96 -25.38
C LEU A 11 -6.56 -31.80 -24.39
N THR A 12 -7.33 -32.86 -24.17
CA THR A 12 -8.44 -32.83 -23.21
C THR A 12 -7.93 -32.67 -21.78
N VAL A 13 -6.84 -33.36 -21.41
CA VAL A 13 -6.23 -33.24 -20.08
C VAL A 13 -5.64 -31.85 -19.86
N ILE A 14 -4.95 -31.28 -20.84
CA ILE A 14 -4.38 -29.92 -20.76
C ILE A 14 -5.51 -28.88 -20.62
N ALA A 15 -6.59 -29.02 -21.40
CA ALA A 15 -7.74 -28.13 -21.32
C ALA A 15 -8.38 -28.14 -19.92
N VAL A 16 -8.60 -29.32 -19.34
CA VAL A 16 -9.14 -29.45 -17.97
C VAL A 16 -8.20 -28.83 -16.94
N ALA A 17 -6.89 -29.06 -17.03
CA ALA A 17 -5.92 -28.47 -16.11
C ALA A 17 -5.92 -26.93 -16.17
N LEU A 18 -6.00 -26.36 -17.38
CA LEU A 18 -6.08 -24.91 -17.58
C LEU A 18 -7.42 -24.34 -17.07
N SER A 19 -8.54 -25.02 -17.28
CA SER A 19 -9.85 -24.60 -16.75
C SER A 19 -9.88 -24.58 -15.23
N VAL A 20 -9.31 -25.59 -14.55
CA VAL A 20 -9.23 -25.63 -13.09
C VAL A 20 -8.32 -24.51 -12.55
N ASN A 21 -7.20 -24.25 -13.22
CA ASN A 21 -6.28 -23.18 -12.82
C ASN A 21 -6.92 -21.78 -12.97
N LEU A 22 -7.70 -21.59 -14.04
CA LEU A 22 -8.44 -20.36 -14.27
C LEU A 22 -9.47 -20.11 -13.15
N ILE A 23 -10.26 -21.13 -12.79
CA ILE A 23 -11.26 -21.02 -11.72
C ILE A 23 -10.60 -20.66 -10.38
N LYS A 24 -9.42 -21.23 -10.06
CA LYS A 24 -8.67 -20.88 -8.85
C LYS A 24 -8.27 -19.40 -8.80
N GLY A 25 -7.89 -18.81 -9.94
CA GLY A 25 -7.55 -17.38 -10.03
C GLY A 25 -8.75 -16.43 -9.91
N PHE A 26 -9.96 -16.88 -10.27
CA PHE A 26 -11.18 -16.07 -10.17
C PHE A 26 -11.76 -16.00 -8.74
N ILE A 27 -11.54 -17.01 -7.90
CA ILE A 27 -12.15 -17.09 -6.56
C ILE A 27 -11.36 -16.29 -5.51
N THR A 28 -10.08 -16.01 -5.77
CA THR A 28 -9.31 -15.09 -4.93
C THR A 28 -9.58 -13.66 -5.39
N PRO A 29 -10.35 -12.83 -4.64
CA PRO A 29 -10.41 -11.42 -4.94
C PRO A 29 -8.98 -10.88 -4.88
N ALA A 30 -8.54 -10.22 -5.94
CA ALA A 30 -7.29 -9.47 -5.90
C ALA A 30 -7.43 -8.43 -4.79
N LYS A 31 -6.83 -8.72 -3.63
CA LYS A 31 -6.66 -7.75 -2.56
C LYS A 31 -5.56 -6.80 -3.00
N ALA A 32 -5.86 -5.99 -3.99
CA ALA A 32 -5.11 -4.77 -4.21
C ALA A 32 -5.35 -3.93 -2.96
N ASP A 33 -4.38 -3.93 -2.05
CA ASP A 33 -4.40 -3.03 -0.91
C ASP A 33 -4.40 -1.62 -1.49
N ASN A 34 -5.54 -0.93 -1.38
CA ASN A 34 -5.74 0.40 -1.96
C ASN A 34 -4.91 1.47 -1.21
N ARG A 35 -4.09 1.05 -0.24
CA ARG A 35 -3.10 1.88 0.43
C ARG A 35 -1.95 2.18 -0.53
N LYS A 36 -1.91 3.43 -0.97
CA LYS A 36 -0.74 3.99 -1.65
C LYS A 36 0.34 4.22 -0.61
N PHE A 37 1.33 3.33 -0.58
CA PHE A 37 2.55 3.55 0.19
C PHE A 37 3.51 4.40 -0.64
N VAL A 38 4.12 5.39 0.02
CA VAL A 38 5.18 6.20 -0.56
C VAL A 38 6.38 6.07 0.36
N ASN A 39 7.55 5.81 -0.22
CA ASN A 39 8.80 5.79 0.51
C ASN A 39 9.20 7.24 0.80
N VAL A 40 9.18 7.63 2.08
CA VAL A 40 9.64 8.94 2.53
C VAL A 40 11.07 8.77 3.04
N PRO A 41 12.05 9.54 2.54
CA PRO A 41 13.41 9.50 3.08
C PRO A 41 13.39 9.94 4.54
N VAL A 42 14.00 9.11 5.40
CA VAL A 42 14.12 9.37 6.83
C VAL A 42 15.56 9.79 7.11
N ASN A 43 15.73 10.78 7.98
CA ASN A 43 17.05 11.19 8.46
C ASN A 43 17.70 10.07 9.30
N ALA A 44 19.00 10.14 9.54
CA ALA A 44 19.73 9.12 10.32
C ALA A 44 19.24 8.98 11.78
N ASP A 45 18.62 10.03 12.31
CA ASP A 45 18.03 10.08 13.65
C ASP A 45 16.55 9.61 13.70
N GLY A 46 15.99 9.17 12.57
CA GLY A 46 14.59 8.73 12.47
C GLY A 46 13.58 9.87 12.21
N SER A 47 14.04 11.12 12.09
CA SER A 47 13.16 12.26 11.82
C SER A 47 12.81 12.42 10.33
N ILE A 48 11.75 13.16 10.02
CA ILE A 48 11.31 13.46 8.64
C ILE A 48 11.21 14.98 8.47
N ASN A 49 11.90 15.50 7.46
CA ASN A 49 11.81 16.90 7.07
C ASN A 49 10.68 17.08 6.04
N VAL A 50 9.64 17.86 6.39
CA VAL A 50 8.50 18.12 5.53
C VAL A 50 8.47 19.60 5.15
N ASN A 51 8.36 19.90 3.85
CA ASN A 51 8.16 21.26 3.35
C ASN A 51 6.73 21.42 2.82
N ILE A 52 5.94 22.26 3.49
CA ILE A 52 4.53 22.52 3.13
C ILE A 52 4.49 23.71 2.17
N LYS A 53 4.54 23.44 0.85
CA LYS A 53 4.61 24.48 -0.18
C LYS A 53 3.26 25.14 -0.51
N LYS A 54 2.14 24.59 -0.07
CA LYS A 54 0.79 25.08 -0.43
C LYS A 54 -0.18 24.92 0.74
N SER A 55 -0.14 25.83 1.69
CA SER A 55 -1.20 25.98 2.70
C SER A 55 -2.11 27.13 2.28
N SER A 56 -3.00 26.90 1.31
CA SER A 56 -4.10 27.84 1.07
C SER A 56 -5.14 27.80 2.20
N GLU A 57 -5.05 26.81 3.10
CA GLU A 57 -5.99 26.52 4.17
C GLU A 57 -5.26 26.12 5.46
N THR A 58 -5.98 26.19 6.59
CA THR A 58 -5.50 25.76 7.91
C THR A 58 -5.19 24.27 7.90
N MET A 59 -3.96 23.91 8.27
CA MET A 59 -3.57 22.50 8.43
C MET A 59 -3.98 22.00 9.81
N GLU A 60 -4.81 20.96 9.86
CA GLU A 60 -5.11 20.25 11.10
C GLU A 60 -3.98 19.25 11.41
N VAL A 61 -3.35 19.41 12.57
CA VAL A 61 -2.27 18.53 13.05
C VAL A 61 -2.74 17.82 14.32
N LYS A 62 -2.82 16.49 14.27
CA LYS A 62 -3.17 15.66 15.43
C LYS A 62 -1.91 15.01 16.01
N LEU A 63 -1.57 15.42 17.23
CA LEU A 63 -0.51 14.84 18.03
C LEU A 63 -1.10 13.68 18.86
N VAL A 64 -0.52 12.48 18.76
CA VAL A 64 -1.07 11.28 19.43
C VAL A 64 -0.17 10.81 20.57
N ASP A 65 1.13 10.75 20.34
CA ASP A 65 2.11 10.26 21.30
C ASP A 65 3.28 11.24 21.33
N VAL A 66 3.19 12.21 22.23
CA VAL A 66 4.23 13.24 22.40
C VAL A 66 4.86 13.03 23.75
N ASP A 67 6.19 12.94 23.76
CA ASP A 67 6.94 12.90 25.01
C ASP A 67 6.58 14.14 25.83
N SER A 68 6.20 13.92 27.10
CA SER A 68 5.91 14.99 28.06
C SER A 68 7.02 16.05 28.12
N ARG A 69 8.27 15.67 27.82
CA ARG A 69 9.45 16.53 27.84
C ARG A 69 9.76 17.19 26.50
N ALA A 70 9.06 16.85 25.42
CA ALA A 70 9.34 17.32 24.07
C ALA A 70 9.32 18.86 23.95
N PHE A 71 8.56 19.54 24.81
CA PHE A 71 8.40 20.99 24.76
C PHE A 71 9.11 21.77 25.87
N PHE A 72 9.89 21.11 26.74
CA PHE A 72 10.52 21.79 27.88
C PHE A 72 11.55 22.85 27.48
N TYR A 73 12.19 22.66 26.31
CA TYR A 73 13.22 23.55 25.80
C TYR A 73 12.93 24.06 24.38
N SER A 74 11.69 23.90 23.89
CA SER A 74 11.29 24.40 22.59
C SER A 74 10.61 25.77 22.72
N GLU A 75 10.98 26.71 21.86
CA GLU A 75 10.22 27.95 21.72
C GLU A 75 8.81 27.63 21.16
N PRO A 76 7.73 28.15 21.78
CA PRO A 76 6.38 27.93 21.29
C PRO A 76 6.21 28.49 19.88
N ILE A 77 5.60 27.70 18.99
CA ILE A 77 5.21 28.19 17.67
C ILE A 77 4.01 29.12 17.86
N PRO A 78 4.08 30.40 17.43
CA PRO A 78 2.97 31.32 17.57
C PRO A 78 1.80 30.86 16.68
N VAL A 79 0.69 30.48 17.31
CA VAL A 79 -0.57 30.13 16.63
C VAL A 79 -1.61 31.23 16.85
N LYS A 80 -2.41 31.51 15.82
CA LYS A 80 -3.58 32.39 15.97
C LYS A 80 -4.69 31.61 16.70
N VAL A 81 -5.00 32.03 17.92
CA VAL A 81 -6.16 31.54 18.66
C VAL A 81 -7.43 32.19 18.06
N LYS A 82 -8.48 31.40 17.86
CA LYS A 82 -9.77 31.85 17.36
C LYS A 82 -10.66 32.37 18.49
#